data_AF-A0A1F6CKZ0-F1
#
_entry.id   AF-A0A1F6CKZ0-F1
#
_cell.length_a   1.000
_cell.length_b   1.000
_cell.length_c   1.000
_cell.angle_alpha   90.00
_cell.angle_beta   90.00
_cell.angle_gamma   90.00
#
_symmetry.space_group_name_H-M   'P 1'
#
loop_
_entity.id
_entity.type
_entity.pdbx_description
1 polymer ?
#
loop_
_entity_poly.entity_id
_entity_poly.type
_entity_poly.pdbx_seq_one_letter_code
_entity_poly.pdbx_strand_id
1 'polypeptide(L)'
;MQTILLIDGENFKGKIRSVFKEIAKEKPIWHEYNFKGLLDKVLKDIPIERRVFYFARIKEHEASKEKSKQLVEEQRLLKTHWQF
;
A
#
# COMPACT_ATOMS: atom_id res chain seq x y z
N MET A 1 -0.52 27.02 -1.26
CA MET A 1 -1.61 26.04 -1.41
C MET A 1 -0.97 24.68 -1.22
N GLN A 2 -1.43 23.88 -0.26
CA GLN A 2 -0.76 22.63 0.07
C GLN A 2 -1.34 21.45 -0.73
N THR A 3 -0.49 20.71 -1.44
CA THR A 3 -0.89 19.48 -2.14
C THR A 3 -0.69 18.28 -1.22
N ILE A 4 -1.78 17.58 -0.91
CA ILE A 4 -1.77 16.37 -0.07
C ILE A 4 -2.14 15.16 -0.94
N LEU A 5 -1.25 14.16 -0.97
CA LEU A 5 -1.53 12.86 -1.58
C LEU A 5 -2.15 11.92 -0.54
N LEU A 6 -3.39 11.52 -0.78
CA LEU A 6 -4.09 10.52 0.01
C LEU A 6 -4.07 9.19 -0.75
N ILE A 7 -3.51 8.15 -0.14
CA ILE A 7 -3.38 6.83 -0.76
C ILE A 7 -4.19 5.82 0.05
N ASP A 8 -5.24 5.29 -0.57
CA ASP A 8 -6.00 4.16 -0.05
C ASP A 8 -5.20 2.87 -0.25
N GLY A 9 -4.70 2.32 0.84
CA GLY A 9 -3.88 1.12 0.84
C GLY A 9 -4.58 -0.15 0.37
N GLU A 10 -5.89 -0.28 0.60
CA GLU A 10 -6.63 -1.47 0.17
C GLU A 10 -6.91 -1.42 -1.34
N ASN A 11 -7.35 -0.26 -1.84
CA ASN A 11 -7.52 -0.05 -3.27
C ASN A 11 -6.19 -0.14 -4.01
N PHE A 12 -5.12 0.44 -3.47
CA PHE A 12 -3.79 0.39 -4.06
C PHE A 12 -3.28 -1.05 -4.18
N LYS A 13 -3.35 -1.83 -3.10
CA LYS A 13 -3.02 -3.26 -3.14
C LYS A 13 -3.87 -4.03 -4.16
N GLY A 14 -5.17 -3.74 -4.21
CA GLY A 14 -6.09 -4.34 -5.18
C GLY A 14 -5.69 -4.09 -6.62
N LYS A 15 -5.36 -2.83 -6.96
CA LYS A 15 -4.95 -2.44 -8.31
C LYS A 15 -3.61 -3.03 -8.72
N ILE A 16 -2.61 -2.99 -7.85
CA ILE A 16 -1.31 -3.62 -8.13
C ILE A 16 -1.50 -5.13 -8.38
N ARG A 17 -2.32 -5.83 -7.58
CA ARG A 17 -2.65 -7.25 -7.86
C ARG A 17 -3.27 -7.47 -9.23
N SER A 18 -4.19 -6.60 -9.66
CA SER A 18 -4.80 -6.67 -11.00
C SER A 18 -3.75 -6.57 -12.10
N VAL A 19 -2.88 -5.56 -12.01
CA VAL A 19 -1.82 -5.32 -13.01
C VAL A 19 -0.88 -6.53 -13.12
N PHE A 20 -0.40 -7.07 -12.00
CA PHE A 20 0.47 -8.24 -12.03
C PHE A 20 -0.22 -9.50 -12.58
N LYS A 21 -1.52 -9.67 -12.30
CA LYS A 21 -2.33 -10.75 -12.87
C LYS A 21 -2.49 -10.60 -14.38
N GLU A 22 -2.76 -9.39 -14.88
CA GLU A 22 -2.93 -9.09 -16.30
C GLU A 22 -1.66 -9.37 -17.11
N ILE A 23 -0.48 -9.08 -16.54
CA ILE A 23 0.81 -9.33 -17.20
C ILE A 23 1.38 -10.74 -16.93
N ALA A 24 0.60 -11.63 -16.29
CA ALA A 24 1.00 -12.99 -15.92
C ALA A 24 2.35 -13.08 -15.17
N LYS A 25 2.62 -12.10 -14.27
CA LYS A 25 3.81 -12.11 -13.41
C LYS A 25 3.43 -12.32 -11.95
N GLU A 26 4.33 -12.94 -11.21
CA GLU A 26 4.17 -13.04 -9.77
C GLU A 26 4.14 -11.66 -9.13
N LYS A 27 3.24 -11.49 -8.17
CA LYS A 27 3.16 -10.25 -7.39
C LYS A 27 4.46 -10.08 -6.59
N PRO A 28 4.96 -8.85 -6.44
CA PRO A 28 6.11 -8.62 -5.60
C PRO A 28 5.75 -8.82 -4.13
N ILE A 29 6.76 -9.03 -3.30
CA ILE A 29 6.62 -8.94 -1.86
C ILE A 29 6.37 -7.46 -1.52
N TRP A 30 5.23 -7.16 -0.88
CA TRP A 30 4.76 -5.78 -0.69
C TRP A 30 5.76 -4.89 0.05
N HIS A 31 6.47 -5.44 1.04
CA HIS A 31 7.44 -4.70 1.84
C HIS A 31 8.83 -4.64 1.20
N GLU A 32 9.04 -5.29 0.05
CA GLU A 32 10.30 -5.24 -0.71
C GLU A 32 10.19 -4.40 -1.98
N TYR A 33 8.95 -4.12 -2.43
CA TYR A 33 8.73 -3.35 -3.64
C TYR A 33 8.86 -1.84 -3.40
N ASN A 34 9.63 -1.18 -4.27
CA ASN A 34 9.82 0.27 -4.22
C ASN A 34 8.61 1.05 -4.76
N PHE A 35 7.52 1.06 -3.99
CA PHE A 35 6.32 1.82 -4.32
C PHE A 35 6.53 3.34 -4.23
N LYS A 36 7.46 3.80 -3.40
CA LYS A 36 7.86 5.21 -3.36
C LYS A 36 8.37 5.66 -4.74
N GLY A 37 9.29 4.89 -5.33
CA GLY A 37 9.82 5.17 -6.66
C GLY A 37 8.76 5.12 -7.76
N LEU A 38 7.79 4.21 -7.66
CA LEU A 38 6.64 4.20 -8.58
C LEU A 38 5.85 5.51 -8.52
N LEU A 39 5.49 5.96 -7.32
CA LEU A 39 4.71 7.19 -7.15
C LEU A 39 5.53 8.43 -7.50
N ASP A 40 6.79 8.50 -7.08
CA ASP A 40 7.70 9.60 -7.43
C ASP A 40 7.84 9.72 -8.96
N LYS A 41 7.89 8.59 -9.69
CA LYS A 41 7.95 8.59 -11.15
C LYS A 41 6.65 9.07 -11.80
N VAL A 42 5.51 8.60 -11.33
CA VAL A 42 4.20 8.92 -11.93
C VAL A 42 3.74 10.35 -11.58
N LEU A 43 4.15 10.87 -10.43
CA LEU A 43 3.73 12.16 -9.89
C LEU A 43 4.84 13.21 -9.94
N LYS A 44 5.88 13.01 -10.75
CA LYS A 44 7.11 13.82 -10.76
C LYS A 44 6.88 15.33 -10.94
N ASP A 45 5.84 15.71 -11.68
CA ASP A 45 5.52 17.11 -12.02
C ASP A 45 4.44 17.70 -11.08
N ILE A 46 4.03 16.95 -10.05
CA ILE A 46 3.03 17.38 -9.07
C ILE A 46 3.77 17.66 -7.75
N PRO A 47 3.83 18.90 -7.28
CA PRO A 47 4.51 19.25 -6.04
C PRO A 47 3.70 18.74 -4.84
N ILE A 48 4.05 17.56 -4.33
CA ILE A 48 3.35 16.91 -3.20
C ILE A 48 4.08 17.23 -1.90
N GLU A 49 3.45 18.01 -1.04
CA GLU A 49 4.01 18.44 0.25
C GLU A 49 3.78 17.41 1.36
N ARG A 50 2.69 16.65 1.26
CA ARG A 50 2.33 15.64 2.27
C ARG A 50 1.77 14.40 1.63
N ARG A 51 2.19 13.23 2.15
CA ARG A 51 1.69 11.92 1.75
C ARG A 51 1.03 11.23 2.94
N VAL A 52 -0.17 10.69 2.75
CA VAL A 52 -0.91 9.98 3.78
C VAL A 52 -1.35 8.64 3.22
N PHE A 53 -0.78 7.57 3.78
CA PHE A 53 -1.17 6.21 3.45
C PHE A 53 -2.13 5.68 4.52
N TYR A 54 -3.35 5.32 4.13
CA TYR A 54 -4.37 4.83 5.07
C TYR A 54 -4.86 3.43 4.69
N PHE A 55 -5.22 2.66 5.71
CA PHE A 55 -5.80 1.33 5.55
C PHE A 55 -7.14 1.28 6.27
N ALA A 56 -8.05 0.43 5.78
CA ALA A 56 -9.26 0.09 6.52
C ALA A 56 -8.89 -0.59 7.85
N ARG A 57 -9.64 -0.28 8.91
CA ARG A 57 -9.50 -0.99 10.19
C ARG A 57 -9.82 -2.46 9.98
N ILE A 58 -8.91 -3.35 10.38
CA ILE A 58 -9.16 -4.79 10.38
C ILE A 58 -10.25 -5.07 11.41
N LYS A 59 -11.35 -5.70 10.97
CA LYS A 59 -12.35 -6.26 11.88
C LYS A 59 -11.87 -7.64 12.29
N GLU A 60 -11.57 -7.81 13.57
CA GLU A 60 -11.18 -9.12 14.09
C GLU A 60 -12.41 -10.03 14.12
N HIS A 61 -12.27 -11.21 13.50
CA HIS A 61 -13.25 -12.27 13.61
C HIS A 61 -12.63 -13.42 14.41
N GLU A 62 -13.31 -13.86 15.47
CA GLU A 62 -12.85 -14.94 16.37
C GLU A 62 -12.45 -16.21 15.60
N ALA A 63 -13.14 -16.53 14.51
CA ALA A 63 -12.87 -17.68 13.65
C ALA A 63 -11.62 -17.53 12.74
N SER A 64 -11.00 -16.35 12.65
CA SER A 64 -9.84 -16.10 11.78
C SER A 64 -8.79 -15.17 12.41
N LYS A 65 -8.54 -15.36 13.71
CA LYS A 65 -7.53 -14.62 14.48
C LYS A 65 -6.15 -14.64 13.83
N GLU A 66 -5.72 -15.78 13.30
CA GLU A 66 -4.38 -15.95 12.72
C GLU A 66 -4.21 -15.19 11.40
N LYS A 67 -5.22 -15.24 10.52
CA LYS A 67 -5.27 -14.44 9.30
C LYS A 67 -5.34 -12.94 9.61
N SER A 68 -6.08 -12.56 10.65
CA SER A 68 -6.15 -11.15 11.09
C SER A 68 -4.78 -10.65 11.58
N LYS A 69 -4.05 -11.45 12.36
CA LYS A 69 -2.67 -11.13 12.78
C LYS A 69 -1.72 -10.97 11.60
N GLN A 70 -1.77 -11.87 10.63
CA GLN A 70 -0.94 -11.77 9.41
C GLN A 70 -1.24 -10.47 8.65
N LEU A 71 -2.52 -10.11 8.48
CA LEU A 71 -2.92 -8.88 7.81
C LEU A 71 -2.48 -7.62 8.56
N VAL A 72 -2.55 -7.62 9.90
CA VAL A 72 -2.04 -6.51 10.73
C VAL A 72 -0.53 -6.35 10.53
N GLU A 73 0.21 -7.46 10.51
CA GLU A 73 1.66 -7.42 10.37
C GLU A 73 2.08 -6.96 8.97
N GLU A 74 1.41 -7.44 7.92
CA GLU A 74 1.63 -6.93 6.56
C GLU A 74 1.34 -5.41 6.46
N GLN A 75 0.27 -4.93 7.10
CA GLN A 75 -0.03 -3.50 7.15
C GLN A 75 1.04 -2.70 7.90
N ARG A 76 1.60 -3.25 8.99
CA ARG A 76 2.69 -2.61 9.75
C ARG A 76 3.97 -2.54 8.94
N LEU A 77 4.40 -3.65 8.34
CA LEU A 77 5.60 -3.71 7.50
C LEU A 77 5.50 -2.74 6.32
N LEU A 78 4.33 -2.67 5.68
CA LEU A 78 4.06 -1.65 4.67
C LEU A 78 4.25 -0.25 5.26
N LYS A 79 3.54 0.12 6.34
CA LYS A 79 3.68 1.45 6.94
C LYS A 79 5.13 1.80 7.27
N THR A 80 5.92 0.88 7.79
CA THR A 80 7.35 1.09 8.08
C THR A 80 8.14 1.38 6.81
N HIS A 81 7.88 0.64 5.71
CA HIS A 81 8.51 0.90 4.42
C HIS A 81 8.07 2.22 3.77
N TRP A 82 6.96 2.79 4.25
CA TRP A 82 6.39 4.08 3.81
C TRP A 82 6.64 5.22 4.81
N GLN A 83 7.40 4.99 5.89
CA GLN A 83 7.82 6.08 6.78
C GLN A 83 8.81 6.97 6.03
N PHE A 84 8.32 8.15 5.66
CA PHE A 84 9.12 9.29 5.22
C PHE A 84 9.77 9.94 6.43
#